data_AF-A0A2U2ZNC5-F1
#
_entry.id   AF-A0A2U2ZNC5-F1
#
_cell.length_a   1.000
_cell.length_b   1.000
_cell.length_c   1.000
_cell.angle_alpha   90.00
_cell.angle_beta   90.00
_cell.angle_gamma   90.00
#
_symmetry.space_group_name_H-M   'P 1'
#
loop_
_entity.id
_entity.type
_entity.pdbx_description
1 polymer ?
#
loop_
_entity_poly.entity_id
_entity_poly.type
_entity_poly.pdbx_seq_one_letter_code
_entity_poly.pdbx_strand_id
1 'polypeptide(L)'
;MRPGRVGGVGLSLGERVRSSVAALLHATGESQADVAVALGVSQAQVSRRQSGSAAWSLADCDALAAHFGIDVLDLLAGPTRACETLPVRRRRSAGSTEVAR
;
A
#
# COMPACT_ATOMS: atom_id res chain seq x y z
N MET A 1 16.96 12.74 -13.26
CA MET A 1 17.70 11.63 -12.61
C MET A 1 16.75 10.44 -12.53
N ARG A 2 16.90 9.43 -13.41
CA ARG A 2 16.10 8.20 -13.36
C ARG A 2 16.87 7.18 -12.53
N PRO A 3 16.31 6.57 -11.48
CA PRO A 3 17.01 5.50 -10.78
C PRO A 3 17.26 4.36 -11.78
N GLY A 4 18.53 3.97 -11.88
CA GLY A 4 19.00 2.92 -12.77
C GLY A 4 18.26 1.60 -12.50
N ARG A 5 17.84 0.96 -13.58
CA ARG A 5 17.19 -0.35 -13.56
C ARG A 5 18.23 -1.37 -13.09
N VAL A 6 18.17 -1.77 -11.82
CA VAL A 6 18.95 -2.92 -11.34
C VAL A 6 18.28 -4.16 -11.92
N GLY A 7 18.95 -4.78 -12.88
CA GLY A 7 18.54 -6.07 -13.43
C GLY A 7 18.76 -7.18 -12.41
N GLY A 8 17.71 -7.95 -12.13
CA GLY A 8 17.79 -9.34 -11.71
C GLY A 8 18.24 -9.62 -10.27
N VAL A 9 17.40 -9.29 -9.27
CA VAL A 9 17.18 -10.07 -8.02
C VAL A 9 15.91 -9.54 -7.33
N GLY A 10 14.73 -10.06 -7.69
CA GLY A 10 13.45 -9.70 -7.04
C GLY A 10 13.02 -8.22 -7.20
N LEU A 11 11.78 -7.92 -6.80
CA LEU A 11 11.33 -6.53 -6.66
C LEU A 11 12.18 -5.82 -5.61
N SER A 12 12.66 -4.61 -5.91
CA SER A 12 13.30 -3.75 -4.92
C SER A 12 12.36 -3.48 -3.74
N LEU A 13 12.90 -3.17 -2.57
CA LEU A 13 12.07 -2.89 -1.39
C LEU A 13 11.09 -1.73 -1.64
N GLY A 14 11.54 -0.68 -2.35
CA GLY A 14 10.69 0.44 -2.73
C GLY A 14 9.55 0.04 -3.66
N GLU A 15 9.80 -0.83 -4.64
CA GLU A 15 8.72 -1.39 -5.49
C GLU A 15 7.76 -2.25 -4.68
N ARG A 16 8.28 -3.07 -3.78
CA ARG A 16 7.51 -3.95 -2.92
C ARG A 16 6.56 -3.19 -1.99
N VAL A 17 7.02 -2.10 -1.37
CA VAL A 17 6.16 -1.21 -0.58
C VAL A 17 5.06 -0.62 -1.45
N ARG A 18 5.39 -0.10 -2.64
CA ARG A 18 4.38 0.48 -3.56
C ARG A 18 3.33 -0.54 -4.00
N SER A 19 3.75 -1.76 -4.34
CA SER A 19 2.85 -2.85 -4.70
C SER A 19 1.96 -3.25 -3.51
N SER A 20 2.51 -3.30 -2.30
CA SER A 20 1.74 -3.63 -1.10
C SER A 20 0.70 -2.56 -0.78
N VAL A 21 1.09 -1.28 -0.81
CA VAL A 21 0.15 -0.15 -0.63
C VAL A 21 -0.94 -0.18 -1.70
N ALA A 22 -0.60 -0.42 -2.96
CA ALA A 22 -1.60 -0.51 -4.03
C ALA A 22 -2.60 -1.66 -3.80
N ALA A 23 -2.13 -2.82 -3.37
CA ALA A 23 -2.97 -3.98 -3.06
C ALA A 23 -3.88 -3.71 -1.84
N LEU A 24 -3.35 -3.07 -0.79
CA LEU A 24 -4.11 -2.71 0.41
C LEU A 24 -5.19 -1.66 0.12
N LEU A 25 -4.88 -0.62 -0.66
CA LEU A 25 -5.86 0.36 -1.15
C LEU A 25 -6.98 -0.35 -1.93
N HIS A 26 -6.64 -1.31 -2.79
CA HIS A 26 -7.64 -2.08 -3.53
C HIS A 26 -8.49 -2.96 -2.60
N ALA A 27 -7.87 -3.66 -1.65
CA ALA A 27 -8.52 -4.59 -0.74
C ALA A 27 -9.44 -3.90 0.27
N THR A 28 -9.09 -2.70 0.73
CA THR A 28 -9.90 -1.88 1.65
C THR A 28 -10.90 -1.01 0.91
N GLY A 29 -10.58 -0.64 -0.33
CA GLY A 29 -11.29 0.35 -1.12
C GLY A 29 -10.97 1.80 -0.78
N GLU A 30 -9.95 2.02 0.05
CA GLU A 30 -9.43 3.35 0.36
C GLU A 30 -8.72 3.98 -0.83
N SER A 31 -8.63 5.31 -0.78
CA SER A 31 -7.94 6.14 -1.76
C SER A 31 -6.56 6.57 -1.25
N GLN A 32 -5.75 7.14 -2.14
CA GLN A 32 -4.48 7.77 -1.73
C GLN A 32 -4.71 8.99 -0.80
N ALA A 33 -5.88 9.62 -0.82
CA ALA A 33 -6.21 10.72 0.07
C ALA A 33 -6.41 10.24 1.51
N ASP A 34 -7.03 9.07 1.69
CA ASP A 34 -7.23 8.47 3.02
C ASP A 34 -5.87 8.12 3.67
N VAL A 35 -4.97 7.53 2.88
CA VAL A 35 -3.58 7.30 3.32
C VAL A 35 -2.85 8.61 3.61
N ALA A 36 -3.08 9.66 2.82
CA ALA A 36 -2.45 10.96 3.05
C ALA A 36 -2.86 11.56 4.40
N VAL A 37 -4.14 11.45 4.76
CA VAL A 37 -4.66 11.85 6.08
C VAL A 37 -3.99 11.05 7.19
N ALA A 38 -3.89 9.72 7.04
CA ALA A 38 -3.26 8.86 8.04
C ALA A 38 -1.78 9.18 8.28
N LEU A 39 -1.09 9.61 7.23
CA LEU A 39 0.33 9.98 7.27
C LEU A 39 0.58 11.45 7.64
N GLY A 40 -0.46 12.28 7.73
CA GLY A 40 -0.31 13.73 7.94
C GLY A 40 0.39 14.45 6.78
N VAL A 41 0.26 13.94 5.55
CA VAL A 41 0.87 14.52 4.34
C VAL A 41 -0.18 14.84 3.29
N SER A 42 0.21 15.48 2.19
CA SER A 42 -0.68 15.71 1.04
C SER A 42 -0.83 14.46 0.17
N GLN A 43 -1.99 14.33 -0.50
CA GLN A 43 -2.21 13.27 -1.50
C GLN A 43 -1.17 13.34 -2.63
N ALA A 44 -0.70 14.53 -3.01
CA ALA A 44 0.35 14.70 -4.00
C ALA A 44 1.68 14.06 -3.56
N GLN A 45 2.03 14.12 -2.26
CA GLN A 45 3.19 13.42 -1.72
C GLN A 45 3.01 11.90 -1.79
N VAL A 46 1.82 11.38 -1.45
CA VAL A 46 1.50 9.94 -1.59
C VAL A 46 1.58 9.49 -3.04
N SER A 47 1.04 10.27 -3.99
CA SER A 47 1.10 9.99 -5.42
C SER A 47 2.54 9.93 -5.95
N ARG A 48 3.41 10.86 -5.52
CA ARG A 48 4.84 10.82 -5.87
C ARG A 48 5.52 9.55 -5.33
N ARG A 49 5.19 9.13 -4.12
CA ARG A 49 5.69 7.87 -3.53
C ARG A 49 5.18 6.65 -4.29
N GLN A 50 3.89 6.60 -4.64
CA GLN A 50 3.28 5.52 -5.40
C GLN A 50 3.75 5.43 -6.86
N SER A 51 4.16 6.54 -7.46
CA SER A 51 4.81 6.55 -8.79
C SER A 51 6.31 6.23 -8.74
N GLY A 52 6.91 6.15 -7.54
CA GLY A 52 8.34 5.94 -7.35
C GLY A 52 9.20 7.18 -7.64
N SER A 53 8.58 8.35 -7.78
CA SER A 53 9.29 9.64 -7.90
C SER A 53 9.77 10.19 -6.56
N ALA A 54 9.23 9.67 -5.45
CA ALA A 54 9.73 9.87 -4.10
C ALA A 54 9.83 8.52 -3.37
N ALA A 55 10.76 8.40 -2.42
CA ALA A 55 10.89 7.20 -1.60
C ALA A 55 9.84 7.19 -0.47
N TRP A 56 9.42 6.00 -0.07
CA TRP A 56 8.78 5.74 1.21
C TRP A 56 9.87 5.73 2.30
N SER A 57 9.72 6.56 3.33
CA SER A 57 10.60 6.49 4.50
C SER A 57 10.17 5.34 5.42
N LEU A 58 11.06 4.91 6.33
CA LEU A 58 10.70 3.87 7.31
C LEU A 58 9.57 4.35 8.24
N ALA A 59 9.57 5.63 8.62
CA ALA A 59 8.49 6.22 9.40
C ALA A 59 7.14 6.18 8.66
N ASP A 60 7.15 6.37 7.34
CA ASP A 60 5.93 6.18 6.55
C ASP A 60 5.48 4.72 6.55
N CYS A 61 6.41 3.76 6.49
CA CYS A 61 6.09 2.32 6.55
C CYS A 61 5.44 1.94 7.89
N ASP A 62 5.96 2.45 9.01
CA ASP A 62 5.38 2.22 10.33
C ASP A 62 3.95 2.81 10.41
N ALA A 63 3.77 4.04 9.92
CA ALA A 63 2.48 4.70 9.92
C ALA A 63 1.45 4.01 9.00
N LEU A 64 1.88 3.52 7.82
CA LEU A 64 1.05 2.69 6.94
C LEU A 64 0.64 1.38 7.62
N ALA A 65 1.57 0.69 8.27
CA ALA A 65 1.31 -0.56 8.96
C ALA A 65 0.28 -0.36 10.10
N ALA A 66 0.46 0.69 10.91
CA ALA A 66 -0.50 1.08 11.95
C ALA A 66 -1.88 1.43 11.36
N HIS A 67 -1.90 2.20 10.26
CA HIS A 67 -3.13 2.58 9.56
C HIS A 67 -3.90 1.36 9.08
N PHE A 68 -3.25 0.42 8.39
CA PHE A 68 -3.89 -0.81 7.90
C PHE A 68 -4.07 -1.88 8.99
N GLY A 69 -3.43 -1.72 10.15
CA GLY A 69 -3.53 -2.64 11.29
C GLY A 69 -2.86 -3.98 11.01
N ILE A 70 -1.71 -3.93 10.34
CA ILE A 70 -0.85 -5.06 10.02
C ILE A 70 0.54 -4.83 10.62
N ASP A 71 1.37 -5.86 10.68
CA ASP A 71 2.78 -5.71 11.06
C ASP A 71 3.58 -5.03 9.93
N VAL A 72 4.56 -4.20 10.27
CA VAL A 72 5.40 -3.52 9.28
C VAL A 72 6.23 -4.51 8.44
N LEU A 73 6.63 -5.65 9.01
CA LEU A 73 7.33 -6.69 8.27
C LEU A 73 6.40 -7.41 7.28
N ASP A 74 5.10 -7.51 7.57
CA ASP A 74 4.12 -8.04 6.62
C ASP A 74 3.93 -7.07 5.42
N LEU A 75 3.91 -5.75 5.69
CA LEU A 75 3.93 -4.73 4.64
C LEU A 75 5.19 -4.83 3.76
N LEU A 76 6.36 -5.01 4.40
CA LEU A 76 7.65 -5.10 3.72
C LEU A 76 7.88 -6.46 3.05
N ALA A 77 7.15 -7.52 3.42
CA ALA A 77 7.22 -8.82 2.78
C ALA A 77 6.58 -8.81 1.38
N GLY A 78 5.57 -7.98 1.16
CA GLY A 78 4.96 -7.76 -0.15
C GLY A 78 3.43 -7.83 -0.15
N PRO A 79 2.80 -7.60 -1.32
CA PRO A 79 1.35 -7.41 -1.44
C PRO A 79 0.54 -8.62 -0.97
N THR A 80 0.99 -9.84 -1.27
CA THR A 80 0.30 -11.06 -0.84
C THR A 80 0.23 -11.14 0.68
N ARG A 81 1.38 -11.01 1.35
CA ARG A 81 1.46 -11.11 2.81
C ARG A 81 0.66 -10.00 3.51
N ALA A 82 0.79 -8.77 3.02
CA ALA A 82 0.07 -7.63 3.57
C ALA A 82 -1.47 -7.80 3.48
N CYS A 83 -1.98 -8.32 2.36
CA CYS A 83 -3.41 -8.58 2.21
C CYS A 83 -3.90 -9.76 3.06
N GLU A 84 -3.08 -10.80 3.22
CA GLU A 84 -3.40 -11.96 4.07
C GLU A 84 -3.57 -11.56 5.54
N THR A 85 -2.72 -10.67 6.05
CA THR A 85 -2.77 -10.22 7.45
C THR A 85 -3.69 -9.02 7.68
N LEU A 86 -4.23 -8.41 6.61
CA LEU A 86 -5.21 -7.33 6.70
C LEU A 86 -6.46 -7.79 7.49
N PRO A 87 -6.87 -7.06 8.56
CA PRO A 87 -8.03 -7.42 9.36
C PRO A 87 -9.31 -7.52 8.54
N VAL A 88 -10.11 -8.57 8.74
CA VAL A 88 -11.34 -8.86 7.97
C VAL A 88 -12.29 -7.66 7.92
N ARG A 89 -12.46 -6.96 9.04
CA ARG A 89 -13.31 -5.75 9.16
C ARG A 89 -12.92 -4.59 8.23
N ARG A 90 -11.66 -4.56 7.76
CA ARG A 90 -11.12 -3.55 6.85
C ARG A 90 -11.21 -3.96 5.39
N ARG A 91 -11.41 -5.25 5.11
CA ARG A 91 -11.61 -5.70 3.74
C ARG A 91 -12.91 -5.11 3.25
N ARG A 92 -12.91 -4.56 2.04
CA ARG A 92 -14.11 -4.11 1.36
C ARG A 92 -15.10 -5.27 1.42
N SER A 93 -16.26 -5.04 2.03
CA SER A 93 -17.37 -5.99 1.96
C SER A 93 -17.59 -6.29 0.49
N ALA A 94 -17.44 -7.54 0.07
CA ALA A 94 -17.83 -7.94 -1.27
C ALA A 94 -19.32 -7.62 -1.38
N GLY A 95 -19.65 -6.47 -1.97
CA GLY A 95 -21.03 -6.08 -2.18
C GLY A 95 -21.69 -7.23 -2.91
N SER A 96 -22.81 -7.70 -2.37
CA SER A 96 -23.71 -8.61 -3.08
C SER A 96 -24.00 -8.01 -4.44
N THR A 97 -23.34 -8.50 -5.49
CA THR A 97 -23.85 -8.40 -6.85
C THR A 97 -24.94 -9.45 -6.96
N GLU A 98 -26.07 -9.18 -6.33
CA GLU A 98 -27.35 -9.79 -6.68
C GLU A 98 -27.69 -9.25 -8.06
N VAL A 99 -27.28 -10.00 -9.08
CA VAL A 99 -27.69 -9.77 -10.46
C VAL A 99 -29.15 -10.19 -10.53
N ALA A 100 -30.07 -9.25 -10.31
CA ALA A 100 -31.47 -9.43 -10.64
C ALA A 100 -31.58 -9.75 -12.14
N ARG A 101 -32.08 -10.93 -12.46
CA ARG A 101 -32.57 -11.34 -13.77
C ARG A 101 -34.07 -11.57 -13.67
#